data_AF-A0A7W1DYV8-F1
#
_entry.id   AF-A0A7W1DYV8-F1
#
_cell.length_a   1.000
_cell.length_b   1.000
_cell.length_c   1.000
_cell.angle_alpha   90.00
_cell.angle_beta   90.00
_cell.angle_gamma   90.00
#
_symmetry.space_group_name_H-M   'P 1'
#
loop_
_entity.id
_entity.type
_entity.pdbx_description
1 polymer ?
#
loop_
_entity_poly.entity_id
_entity_poly.type
_entity_poly.pdbx_seq_one_letter_code
_entity_poly.pdbx_strand_id
1 'polypeptide(L)'
;MSIERDHRRAAIVALLLTALLSLPLSGSVLAAGQATPATTAPSPTPDPAAEALDRAIAYLIEQQADDGGFVGFEGVSDPGTTTDAILALKAAGIRGVATESLISSAIGYLEDAAGEYASSGPGQAAKVTLAAVAAGKDPTQFAGIDLIALATAPVATPAAGTPAALVGPGVYGDDLYDHALVLLALAAAGEPAPAEAIDALRATQAE
;
A
#
# COMPACT_ATOMS: atom_id res chain seq x y z
N MET A 1 13.23 -28.37 -13.79
CA MET A 1 13.79 -27.21 -13.07
C MET A 1 12.78 -26.06 -12.87
N SER A 2 11.47 -26.36 -12.78
CA SER A 2 10.40 -25.37 -12.57
C SER A 2 9.54 -25.67 -11.33
N ILE A 3 9.80 -26.78 -10.64
CA ILE A 3 9.04 -27.22 -9.45
C ILE A 3 9.75 -26.75 -8.16
N GLU A 4 11.02 -26.35 -8.26
CA GLU A 4 11.87 -26.01 -7.11
C GLU A 4 11.83 -24.52 -6.71
N ARG A 5 11.16 -23.68 -7.51
CA ARG A 5 10.94 -22.24 -7.20
C ARG A 5 9.66 -21.99 -6.39
N ASP A 6 8.64 -22.83 -6.53
CA ASP A 6 7.36 -22.67 -5.81
C ASP A 6 7.44 -23.12 -4.34
N HIS A 7 8.31 -24.07 -4.01
CA HIS A 7 8.53 -24.48 -2.62
C HIS A 7 9.33 -23.47 -1.78
N ARG A 8 10.00 -22.48 -2.42
CA ARG A 8 10.76 -21.43 -1.71
C ARG A 8 9.91 -20.21 -1.35
N ARG A 9 8.72 -20.05 -1.93
CA ARG A 9 7.80 -18.93 -1.64
C ARG A 9 6.79 -19.26 -0.53
N ALA A 10 6.58 -20.55 -0.22
CA ALA A 10 5.70 -21.00 0.85
C ALA A 10 6.41 -21.17 2.22
N ALA A 11 7.74 -20.99 2.30
CA ALA A 11 8.54 -21.34 3.47
C ALA A 11 8.90 -20.18 4.42
N ILE A 12 8.38 -18.96 4.21
CA ILE A 12 8.65 -17.80 5.10
C ILE A 12 7.49 -17.55 6.09
N VAL A 13 6.38 -18.28 5.99
CA VAL A 13 5.17 -18.06 6.82
C VAL A 13 5.13 -18.91 8.11
N ALA A 14 6.06 -19.84 8.35
CA ALA A 14 5.96 -20.68 9.55
C ALA A 14 7.30 -21.19 10.05
N LEU A 15 8.05 -20.42 10.85
CA LEU A 15 8.86 -20.94 11.95
C LEU A 15 9.54 -19.82 12.78
N LEU A 16 8.88 -19.33 13.84
CA LEU A 16 9.60 -18.82 15.01
C LEU A 16 8.99 -19.43 16.28
N LEU A 17 9.60 -20.57 16.64
CA LEU A 17 9.90 -21.02 18.00
C LEU A 17 8.74 -21.43 18.92
N THR A 18 8.09 -22.52 18.55
CA THR A 18 7.65 -23.56 19.50
C THR A 18 8.82 -24.52 19.77
N ALA A 19 9.35 -24.55 21.00
CA ALA A 19 9.89 -25.77 21.66
C ALA A 19 10.66 -25.46 22.95
N LEU A 20 10.14 -25.92 24.10
CA LEU A 20 10.86 -26.38 25.30
C LEU A 20 9.78 -27.00 26.21
N LEU A 21 9.83 -28.17 26.84
CA LEU A 21 10.68 -29.36 26.83
C LEU A 21 9.83 -30.44 27.54
N SER A 22 9.95 -31.70 27.14
CA SER A 22 9.21 -32.86 27.64
C SER A 22 9.80 -33.47 28.93
N LEU A 23 8.97 -33.82 29.94
CA LEU A 23 8.61 -35.20 30.38
C LEU A 23 7.81 -35.20 31.72
N PRO A 24 6.93 -36.20 31.97
CA PRO A 24 6.02 -36.25 33.10
C PRO A 24 6.61 -36.99 34.32
N LEU A 25 6.44 -36.46 35.53
CA LEU A 25 6.62 -37.21 36.77
C LEU A 25 5.30 -37.22 37.55
N SER A 26 4.76 -38.43 37.73
CA SER A 26 3.55 -38.71 38.48
C SER A 26 3.68 -38.25 39.93
N GLY A 27 2.72 -37.44 40.37
CA GLY A 27 2.48 -37.11 41.76
C GLY A 27 0.98 -36.92 41.97
N SER A 28 0.29 -37.96 42.40
CA SER A 28 -1.10 -37.86 42.83
C SER A 28 -1.16 -37.07 44.14
N VAL A 29 -1.65 -35.83 44.08
CA VAL A 29 -2.09 -35.10 45.27
C VAL A 29 -3.60 -34.95 45.15
N LEU A 30 -4.34 -35.66 46.02
CA LEU A 30 -5.73 -35.31 46.32
C LEU A 30 -5.72 -33.92 46.98
N ALA A 31 -5.86 -32.88 46.17
CA ALA A 31 -6.12 -31.53 46.64
C ALA A 31 -7.64 -31.33 46.66
N ALA A 32 -8.18 -31.17 47.87
CA ALA A 32 -9.57 -30.84 48.12
C ALA A 32 -10.01 -29.63 47.27
N GLY A 33 -11.19 -29.71 46.66
CA GLY A 33 -11.79 -28.65 45.87
C GLY A 33 -12.04 -27.40 46.73
N GLN A 34 -11.08 -26.48 46.71
CA GLN A 34 -11.28 -25.10 47.11
C GLN A 34 -11.73 -24.34 45.86
N ALA A 35 -13.00 -23.95 45.82
CA ALA A 35 -13.51 -23.03 44.81
C ALA A 35 -12.71 -21.72 44.91
N THR A 36 -11.76 -21.52 44.00
CA THR A 36 -11.10 -20.24 43.83
C THR A 36 -12.17 -19.28 43.31
N PRO A 37 -12.40 -18.12 43.94
CA PRO A 37 -13.23 -17.09 43.33
C PRO A 37 -12.65 -16.80 41.95
N ALA A 38 -13.47 -16.86 40.90
CA ALA A 38 -13.06 -16.38 39.60
C ALA A 38 -12.73 -14.90 39.76
N THR A 39 -11.44 -14.57 39.82
CA THR A 39 -10.98 -13.20 39.67
C THR A 39 -11.33 -12.82 38.24
N THR A 40 -12.39 -12.03 38.08
CA THR A 40 -12.67 -11.34 36.82
C THR A 40 -11.44 -10.50 36.53
N ALA A 41 -10.64 -10.92 35.54
CA ALA A 41 -9.58 -10.07 35.02
C ALA A 41 -10.25 -8.74 34.59
N PRO A 42 -9.63 -7.58 34.89
CA PRO A 42 -10.16 -6.32 34.38
C PRO A 42 -10.29 -6.44 32.86
N SER A 43 -11.45 -6.07 32.32
CA SER A 43 -11.62 -5.96 30.87
C SER A 43 -10.49 -5.09 30.33
N PRO A 44 -9.87 -5.46 29.19
CA PRO A 44 -8.82 -4.63 28.60
C PRO A 44 -9.39 -3.23 28.39
N THR A 45 -8.71 -2.22 28.96
CA THR A 45 -9.01 -0.82 28.66
C THR A 45 -8.85 -0.63 27.15
N PRO A 46 -9.83 -0.03 26.45
CA PRO A 46 -9.70 0.24 25.03
C PRO A 46 -8.43 1.03 24.73
N ASP A 47 -7.68 0.62 23.71
CA ASP A 47 -6.52 1.36 23.22
C ASP A 47 -7.01 2.62 22.47
N PRO A 48 -6.74 3.84 22.97
CA PRO A 48 -7.19 5.07 22.32
C PRO A 48 -6.71 5.21 20.87
N ALA A 49 -5.56 4.63 20.53
CA ALA A 49 -5.03 4.66 19.17
C ALA A 49 -5.84 3.75 18.23
N ALA A 50 -6.26 2.58 18.71
CA ALA A 50 -7.13 1.68 17.96
C ALA A 50 -8.50 2.33 17.70
N GLU A 51 -9.09 2.96 18.71
CA GLU A 51 -10.37 3.67 18.54
C GLU A 51 -10.26 4.84 17.55
N ALA A 52 -9.16 5.60 17.59
CA ALA A 52 -8.92 6.68 16.66
C ALA A 52 -8.78 6.18 15.21
N LEU A 53 -8.10 5.05 15.02
CA LEU A 53 -7.97 4.41 13.72
C LEU A 53 -9.32 3.90 13.19
N ASP A 54 -10.13 3.28 14.05
CA ASP A 54 -11.46 2.79 13.65
C ASP A 54 -12.36 3.95 13.21
N ARG A 55 -12.31 5.10 13.91
CA ARG A 55 -13.00 6.32 13.47
C ARG A 55 -12.47 6.88 12.16
N ALA A 56 -11.16 6.84 11.93
CA ALA A 56 -10.57 7.31 10.68
C ALA A 56 -10.98 6.43 9.49
N ILE A 57 -11.04 5.11 9.68
CA ILE A 57 -11.53 4.17 8.66
C ILE A 57 -13.01 4.40 8.37
N ALA A 58 -13.84 4.54 9.42
CA ALA A 58 -15.26 4.83 9.24
C ALA A 58 -15.48 6.14 8.46
N TYR A 59 -14.75 7.20 8.83
CA TYR A 59 -14.79 8.46 8.10
C TYR A 59 -14.42 8.27 6.62
N LEU A 60 -13.31 7.58 6.32
CA LEU A 60 -12.89 7.32 4.95
C LEU A 60 -13.98 6.59 4.15
N ILE A 61 -14.60 5.55 4.72
CA ILE A 61 -15.67 4.80 4.04
C ILE A 61 -16.85 5.72 3.69
N GLU A 62 -17.22 6.64 4.59
CA GLU A 62 -18.31 7.59 4.40
C GLU A 62 -17.99 8.70 3.37
N GLN A 63 -16.72 8.90 3.01
CA GLN A 63 -16.33 9.96 2.05
C GLN A 63 -16.44 9.54 0.57
N GLN A 64 -16.70 8.28 0.26
CA GLN A 64 -16.85 7.87 -1.13
C GLN A 64 -18.13 8.46 -1.73
N ALA A 65 -17.99 9.15 -2.86
CA ALA A 65 -19.11 9.75 -3.59
C ALA A 65 -19.90 8.70 -4.39
N ASP A 66 -21.08 9.08 -4.88
CA ASP A 66 -21.98 8.19 -5.64
C ASP A 66 -21.36 7.67 -6.94
N ASP A 67 -20.39 8.40 -7.51
CA ASP A 67 -19.64 8.00 -8.71
C ASP A 67 -18.47 7.03 -8.40
N GLY A 68 -18.27 6.69 -7.13
CA GLY A 68 -17.17 5.85 -6.65
C GLY A 68 -15.88 6.62 -6.36
N GLY A 69 -15.77 7.87 -6.76
CA GLY A 69 -14.61 8.71 -6.50
C GLY A 69 -14.58 9.27 -5.08
N PHE A 70 -13.47 9.95 -4.78
CA PHE A 70 -13.27 10.72 -3.56
C PHE A 70 -13.04 12.17 -3.89
N VAL A 71 -13.77 13.05 -3.20
CA VAL A 71 -13.80 14.48 -3.47
C VAL A 71 -12.47 15.15 -3.14
N GLY A 72 -11.91 15.88 -4.11
CA GLY A 72 -10.73 16.71 -3.96
C GLY A 72 -11.06 18.16 -3.55
N PHE A 73 -10.08 19.06 -3.71
CA PHE A 73 -10.21 20.48 -3.31
C PHE A 73 -11.32 21.24 -4.04
N GLU A 74 -11.70 20.81 -5.24
CA GLU A 74 -12.73 21.47 -6.07
C GLU A 74 -14.16 21.06 -5.71
N GLY A 75 -14.34 20.20 -4.70
CA GLY A 75 -15.68 19.75 -4.27
C GLY A 75 -16.30 18.69 -5.19
N VAL A 76 -15.54 18.17 -6.15
CA VAL A 76 -15.89 17.04 -7.02
C VAL A 76 -14.88 15.92 -6.85
N SER A 77 -15.24 14.70 -7.25
CA SER A 77 -14.34 13.55 -7.26
C SER A 77 -13.05 13.87 -8.03
N ASP A 78 -11.91 13.47 -7.46
CA ASP A 78 -10.57 13.76 -7.99
C ASP A 78 -9.77 12.45 -8.13
N PRO A 79 -9.15 12.17 -9.29
CA PRO A 79 -8.36 10.94 -9.48
C PRO A 79 -7.19 10.79 -8.51
N GLY A 80 -6.52 11.89 -8.15
CA GLY A 80 -5.41 11.86 -7.20
C GLY A 80 -5.84 11.44 -5.80
N THR A 81 -6.91 12.07 -5.30
CA THR A 81 -7.52 11.79 -4.00
C THR A 81 -8.11 10.38 -3.96
N THR A 82 -8.75 9.95 -5.05
CA THR A 82 -9.31 8.61 -5.19
C THR A 82 -8.23 7.53 -5.15
N THR A 83 -7.08 7.78 -5.79
CA THR A 83 -5.91 6.89 -5.71
C THR A 83 -5.45 6.71 -4.26
N ASP A 84 -5.29 7.80 -3.52
CA ASP A 84 -4.85 7.75 -2.13
C ASP A 84 -5.86 7.01 -1.24
N ALA A 85 -7.15 7.21 -1.50
CA ALA A 85 -8.23 6.50 -0.82
C ALA A 85 -8.20 4.99 -1.10
N ILE A 86 -7.91 4.54 -2.32
CA ILE A 86 -7.78 3.10 -2.64
C ILE A 86 -6.66 2.46 -1.82
N LEU A 87 -5.50 3.11 -1.71
CA LEU A 87 -4.38 2.60 -0.92
C LEU A 87 -4.75 2.51 0.57
N ALA A 88 -5.42 3.52 1.11
CA ALA A 88 -5.90 3.53 2.49
C ALA A 88 -6.99 2.45 2.74
N LEU A 89 -7.94 2.28 1.82
CA LEU A 89 -8.96 1.24 1.86
C LEU A 89 -8.34 -0.16 1.77
N LYS A 90 -7.29 -0.33 0.96
CA LYS A 90 -6.55 -1.60 0.89
C LYS A 90 -5.87 -1.92 2.22
N ALA A 91 -5.25 -0.91 2.84
CA ALA A 91 -4.63 -1.05 4.17
C ALA A 91 -5.68 -1.40 5.25
N ALA A 92 -6.87 -0.80 5.20
CA ALA A 92 -7.99 -1.17 6.07
C ALA A 92 -8.46 -2.61 5.80
N GLY A 93 -8.50 -3.04 4.54
CA GLY A 93 -8.82 -4.41 4.14
C GLY A 93 -7.88 -5.46 4.72
N ILE A 94 -6.57 -5.18 4.75
CA ILE A 94 -5.55 -6.04 5.38
C ILE A 94 -5.84 -6.24 6.89
N ARG A 95 -6.53 -5.29 7.53
CA ARG A 95 -6.95 -5.36 8.94
C ARG A 95 -8.29 -6.07 9.15
N GLY A 96 -8.90 -6.60 8.09
CA GLY A 96 -10.17 -7.32 8.14
C GLY A 96 -11.42 -6.44 7.96
N VAL A 97 -11.26 -5.17 7.56
CA VAL A 97 -12.40 -4.32 7.19
C VAL A 97 -12.87 -4.68 5.78
N ALA A 98 -14.19 -4.82 5.58
CA ALA A 98 -14.73 -5.14 4.27
C ALA A 98 -14.70 -3.91 3.34
N THR A 99 -13.65 -3.74 2.55
CA THR A 99 -13.46 -2.58 1.66
C THR A 99 -13.48 -2.90 0.17
N GLU A 100 -13.62 -4.16 -0.21
CA GLU A 100 -13.46 -4.60 -1.61
C GLU A 100 -14.47 -3.96 -2.58
N SER A 101 -15.72 -3.73 -2.17
CA SER A 101 -16.71 -3.04 -3.02
C SER A 101 -16.39 -1.56 -3.21
N LEU A 102 -15.87 -0.90 -2.17
CA LEU A 102 -15.46 0.50 -2.22
C LEU A 102 -14.26 0.66 -3.17
N ILE A 103 -13.27 -0.23 -3.07
CA ILE A 103 -12.11 -0.28 -3.96
C ILE A 103 -12.56 -0.53 -5.40
N SER A 104 -13.49 -1.47 -5.62
CA SER A 104 -14.01 -1.77 -6.95
C SER A 104 -14.71 -0.56 -7.58
N SER A 105 -15.52 0.17 -6.81
CA SER A 105 -16.20 1.39 -7.27
C SER A 105 -15.20 2.51 -7.59
N ALA A 106 -14.21 2.71 -6.71
CA ALA A 106 -13.15 3.70 -6.91
C ALA A 106 -12.29 3.40 -8.14
N ILE A 107 -12.02 2.13 -8.43
CA ILE A 107 -11.33 1.73 -9.66
C ILE A 107 -12.19 1.99 -10.89
N GLY A 108 -13.50 1.74 -10.83
CA GLY A 108 -14.42 2.11 -11.91
C GLY A 108 -14.36 3.61 -12.22
N TYR A 109 -14.39 4.45 -11.20
CA TYR A 109 -14.17 5.89 -11.34
C TYR A 109 -12.82 6.22 -12.00
N LEU A 110 -11.71 5.60 -11.55
CA LEU A 110 -10.39 5.85 -12.13
C LEU A 110 -10.27 5.38 -13.59
N GLU A 111 -10.93 4.28 -13.96
CA GLU A 111 -10.94 3.80 -15.35
C GLU A 111 -11.56 4.85 -16.30
N ASP A 112 -12.52 5.65 -15.82
CA ASP A 112 -13.16 6.72 -16.59
C ASP A 112 -12.42 8.07 -16.50
N ALA A 113 -11.87 8.41 -15.33
CA ALA A 113 -11.42 9.77 -15.03
C ALA A 113 -9.90 9.96 -14.94
N ALA A 114 -9.11 8.89 -14.79
CA ALA A 114 -7.68 9.01 -14.48
C ALA A 114 -6.78 9.31 -15.69
N GLY A 115 -7.30 9.26 -16.93
CA GLY A 115 -6.47 9.38 -18.12
C GLY A 115 -5.72 10.71 -18.24
N GLU A 116 -6.43 11.84 -18.05
CA GLU A 116 -5.81 13.17 -18.07
C GLU A 116 -4.86 13.36 -16.88
N TYR A 117 -5.28 12.91 -15.70
CA TYR A 117 -4.46 12.96 -14.48
C TYR A 117 -3.15 12.18 -14.64
N ALA A 118 -3.20 10.93 -15.07
CA ALA A 118 -2.00 10.11 -15.30
C ALA A 118 -1.08 10.72 -16.37
N SER A 119 -1.67 11.37 -17.38
CA SER A 119 -0.90 12.03 -18.44
C SER A 119 -0.29 13.36 -18.02
N SER A 120 -0.68 13.92 -16.87
CA SER A 120 -0.16 15.21 -16.42
C SER A 120 1.27 15.13 -15.88
N GLY A 121 1.76 13.93 -15.57
CA GLY A 121 3.15 13.75 -15.18
C GLY A 121 3.50 12.36 -14.63
N PRO A 122 4.81 12.06 -14.52
CA PRO A 122 5.30 10.77 -14.02
C PRO A 122 4.77 10.39 -12.64
N GLY A 123 4.72 11.33 -11.69
CA GLY A 123 4.21 11.08 -10.34
C GLY A 123 2.72 10.71 -10.34
N GLN A 124 1.91 11.36 -11.17
CA GLN A 124 0.49 11.07 -11.28
C GLN A 124 0.24 9.70 -11.92
N ALA A 125 0.94 9.36 -13.01
CA ALA A 125 0.90 8.02 -13.59
C ALA A 125 1.34 6.93 -12.58
N ALA A 126 2.38 7.21 -11.80
CA ALA A 126 2.85 6.32 -10.75
C ALA A 126 1.82 6.13 -9.63
N LYS A 127 1.14 7.20 -9.22
CA LYS A 127 0.01 7.12 -8.27
C LYS A 127 -1.08 6.18 -8.78
N VAL A 128 -1.58 6.40 -9.99
CA VAL A 128 -2.62 5.54 -10.58
C VAL A 128 -2.14 4.08 -10.71
N THR A 129 -0.87 3.86 -11.05
CA THR A 129 -0.24 2.52 -11.06
C THR A 129 -0.36 1.84 -9.70
N LEU A 130 -0.07 2.55 -8.61
CA LEU A 130 -0.14 1.98 -7.26
C LEU A 130 -1.57 1.57 -6.88
N ALA A 131 -2.56 2.42 -7.21
CA ALA A 131 -3.97 2.06 -6.99
C ALA A 131 -4.40 0.85 -7.83
N ALA A 132 -4.02 0.81 -9.12
CA ALA A 132 -4.30 -0.31 -10.01
C ALA A 132 -3.73 -1.61 -9.45
N VAL A 133 -2.44 -1.63 -9.08
CA VAL A 133 -1.79 -2.81 -8.50
C VAL A 133 -2.43 -3.22 -7.16
N ALA A 134 -2.74 -2.26 -6.29
CA ALA A 134 -3.40 -2.54 -5.01
C ALA A 134 -4.78 -3.19 -5.16
N ALA A 135 -5.48 -2.85 -6.25
CA ALA A 135 -6.76 -3.45 -6.65
C ALA A 135 -6.61 -4.71 -7.52
N GLY A 136 -5.39 -5.16 -7.80
CA GLY A 136 -5.13 -6.35 -8.64
C GLY A 136 -5.38 -6.14 -10.13
N LYS A 137 -5.37 -4.89 -10.61
CA LYS A 137 -5.46 -4.54 -12.02
C LYS A 137 -4.06 -4.51 -12.66
N ASP A 138 -4.02 -4.76 -13.97
CA ASP A 138 -2.79 -4.65 -14.76
C ASP A 138 -2.51 -3.18 -15.10
N PRO A 139 -1.42 -2.58 -14.56
CA PRO A 139 -1.11 -1.18 -14.81
C PRO A 139 -0.61 -0.90 -16.23
N THR A 140 -0.23 -1.93 -17.00
CA THR A 140 0.23 -1.75 -18.39
C THR A 140 -0.95 -1.60 -19.36
N GLN A 141 -2.17 -1.91 -18.94
CA GLN A 141 -3.39 -1.88 -19.76
C GLN A 141 -4.58 -1.24 -19.03
N PHE A 142 -4.32 -0.39 -18.03
CA PHE A 142 -5.35 0.22 -17.19
C PHE A 142 -6.18 1.20 -18.03
N ALA A 143 -7.47 0.89 -18.24
CA ALA A 143 -8.34 1.65 -19.16
C ALA A 143 -7.74 1.86 -20.57
N GLY A 144 -6.92 0.91 -21.05
CA GLY A 144 -6.22 1.02 -22.33
C GLY A 144 -4.97 1.93 -22.30
N ILE A 145 -4.53 2.36 -21.13
CA ILE A 145 -3.35 3.19 -20.91
C ILE A 145 -2.23 2.33 -20.30
N ASP A 146 -1.02 2.49 -20.83
CA ASP A 146 0.19 1.94 -20.20
C ASP A 146 0.73 2.95 -19.17
N LEU A 147 0.30 2.78 -17.92
CA LEU A 147 0.68 3.68 -16.82
C LEU A 147 2.17 3.59 -16.48
N ILE A 148 2.79 2.42 -16.69
CA ILE A 148 4.23 2.23 -16.46
C ILE A 148 5.02 3.03 -17.50
N ALA A 149 4.61 2.97 -18.77
CA ALA A 149 5.23 3.77 -19.81
C ALA A 149 5.07 5.28 -19.56
N LEU A 150 3.91 5.73 -19.07
CA LEU A 150 3.72 7.14 -18.68
C LEU A 150 4.59 7.53 -17.48
N ALA A 151 4.63 6.70 -16.43
CA ALA A 151 5.40 6.94 -15.22
C ALA A 151 6.92 6.98 -15.47
N THR A 152 7.40 6.23 -16.46
CA THR A 152 8.84 6.14 -16.78
C THR A 152 9.25 6.99 -17.97
N ALA A 153 8.32 7.78 -18.53
CA ALA A 153 8.62 8.68 -19.63
C ALA A 153 9.71 9.69 -19.23
N PRO A 154 10.74 9.90 -20.06
CA PRO A 154 11.77 10.88 -19.77
C PRO A 154 11.20 12.28 -19.64
N VAL A 155 11.58 13.00 -18.57
CA VAL A 155 11.26 14.42 -18.44
C VAL A 155 12.17 15.22 -19.37
N ALA A 156 11.59 15.94 -20.32
CA ALA A 156 12.35 16.65 -21.34
C ALA A 156 13.17 17.82 -20.76
N THR A 157 12.63 18.49 -19.74
CA THR A 157 13.26 19.64 -19.07
C THR A 157 12.91 19.59 -17.59
N PRO A 158 13.89 19.37 -16.69
CA PRO A 158 13.63 19.42 -15.25
C PRO A 158 13.09 20.78 -14.83
N ALA A 159 12.17 20.80 -13.88
CA ALA A 159 11.70 22.02 -13.25
C ALA A 159 12.84 22.89 -12.69
N ALA A 160 12.60 24.21 -12.64
CA ALA A 160 13.57 25.12 -12.05
C ALA A 160 13.76 24.80 -10.55
N GLY A 161 15.01 24.56 -10.14
CA GLY A 161 15.35 24.23 -8.76
C GLY A 161 15.45 22.73 -8.46
N THR A 162 15.23 21.85 -9.44
CA THR A 162 15.50 20.41 -9.29
C THR A 162 16.97 20.19 -8.87
N PRO A 163 17.24 19.49 -7.75
CA PRO A 163 18.60 19.17 -7.32
C PRO A 163 19.39 18.49 -8.43
N ALA A 164 20.69 18.78 -8.55
CA ALA A 164 21.53 18.21 -9.61
C ALA A 164 21.57 16.65 -9.60
N ALA A 165 21.39 16.03 -8.43
CA ALA A 165 21.27 14.58 -8.28
C ALA A 165 20.01 14.00 -8.95
N LEU A 166 18.99 14.83 -9.17
CA LEU A 166 17.73 14.52 -9.86
C LEU A 166 17.70 15.08 -11.28
N VAL A 167 18.88 15.27 -11.89
CA VAL A 167 19.00 15.68 -13.29
C VAL A 167 19.85 14.65 -14.03
N GLY A 168 19.25 13.94 -14.97
CA GLY A 168 19.98 13.00 -15.81
C GLY A 168 19.18 11.76 -16.20
N PRO A 169 19.80 10.84 -16.96
CA PRO A 169 19.19 9.58 -17.30
C PRO A 169 18.88 8.76 -16.03
N GLY A 170 17.72 8.12 -16.00
CA GLY A 170 17.27 7.30 -14.86
C GLY A 170 16.54 8.09 -13.76
N VAL A 171 16.42 9.42 -13.88
CA VAL A 171 15.54 10.20 -13.02
C VAL A 171 14.15 10.28 -13.65
N TYR A 172 13.12 10.21 -12.80
CA TYR A 172 11.72 10.25 -13.20
C TYR A 172 11.03 11.41 -12.48
N GLY A 173 10.17 12.13 -13.19
CA GLY A 173 9.48 13.29 -12.64
C GLY A 173 10.38 14.53 -12.47
N ASP A 174 9.77 15.60 -11.95
CA ASP A 174 10.42 16.91 -11.79
C ASP A 174 11.07 17.10 -10.41
N ASP A 175 10.70 16.27 -9.44
CA ASP A 175 11.18 16.35 -8.06
C ASP A 175 11.37 14.97 -7.40
N LEU A 176 11.85 14.99 -6.15
CA LEU A 176 12.14 13.77 -5.40
C LEU A 176 10.88 12.96 -5.08
N TYR A 177 9.73 13.63 -4.94
CA TYR A 177 8.47 13.00 -4.61
C TYR A 177 7.96 12.17 -5.79
N ASP A 178 7.94 12.75 -6.99
CA ASP A 178 7.59 12.04 -8.21
C ASP A 178 8.56 10.89 -8.48
N HIS A 179 9.86 11.14 -8.33
CA HIS A 179 10.88 10.11 -8.52
C HIS A 179 10.66 8.91 -7.58
N ALA A 180 10.38 9.16 -6.31
CA ALA A 180 10.11 8.12 -5.33
C ALA A 180 8.80 7.36 -5.64
N LEU A 181 7.75 8.06 -6.09
CA LEU A 181 6.50 7.43 -6.51
C LEU A 181 6.71 6.48 -7.68
N VAL A 182 7.49 6.89 -8.70
CA VAL A 182 7.78 6.03 -9.86
C VAL A 182 8.55 4.79 -9.44
N LEU A 183 9.54 4.92 -8.55
CA LEU A 183 10.24 3.76 -8.00
C LEU A 183 9.32 2.82 -7.21
N LEU A 184 8.40 3.36 -6.42
CA LEU A 184 7.41 2.57 -5.70
C LEU A 184 6.44 1.86 -6.66
N ALA A 185 6.02 2.54 -7.73
CA ALA A 185 5.15 2.00 -8.77
C ALA A 185 5.82 0.85 -9.54
N LEU A 186 7.08 1.01 -9.94
CA LEU A 186 7.87 -0.06 -10.56
C LEU A 186 7.98 -1.27 -9.64
N ALA A 187 8.34 -1.04 -8.37
CA ALA A 187 8.44 -2.11 -7.38
C ALA A 187 7.10 -2.84 -7.16
N ALA A 188 5.99 -2.09 -7.09
CA ALA A 188 4.64 -2.65 -6.93
C ALA A 188 4.21 -3.48 -8.15
N ALA A 189 4.51 -2.99 -9.36
CA ALA A 189 4.22 -3.69 -10.62
C ALA A 189 5.15 -4.91 -10.87
N GLY A 190 6.21 -5.08 -10.07
CA GLY A 190 7.20 -6.12 -10.27
C GLY A 190 8.20 -5.82 -11.39
N GLU A 191 8.28 -4.56 -11.80
CA GLU A 191 9.22 -4.07 -12.80
C GLU A 191 10.58 -3.73 -12.16
N PRO A 192 11.70 -3.96 -12.87
CA PRO A 192 13.02 -3.62 -12.36
C PRO A 192 13.22 -2.11 -12.30
N ALA A 193 13.62 -1.59 -11.15
CA ALA A 193 14.12 -0.23 -11.02
C ALA A 193 15.56 -0.12 -11.59
N PRO A 194 15.87 0.84 -12.47
CA PRO A 194 17.23 1.07 -12.95
C PRO A 194 18.17 1.43 -11.79
N ALA A 195 19.43 0.98 -11.87
CA ALA A 195 20.42 1.25 -10.81
C ALA A 195 20.67 2.74 -10.64
N GLU A 196 20.70 3.48 -11.75
CA GLU A 196 20.89 4.92 -11.81
C GLU A 196 19.77 5.67 -11.08
N ALA A 197 18.54 5.17 -11.16
CA ALA A 197 17.39 5.72 -10.44
C ALA A 197 17.56 5.55 -8.92
N ILE A 198 18.02 4.38 -8.48
CA ILE A 198 18.30 4.12 -7.06
C ILE A 198 19.45 4.99 -6.53
N ASP A 199 20.50 5.15 -7.34
CA ASP A 199 21.66 5.96 -6.97
C ASP A 199 21.31 7.45 -6.88
N ALA A 200 20.45 7.96 -7.77
CA ALA A 200 19.90 9.31 -7.69
C ALA A 200 19.16 9.54 -6.36
N LEU A 201 18.28 8.60 -5.95
CA LEU A 201 17.59 8.67 -4.66
C LEU A 201 18.57 8.67 -3.47
N ARG A 202 19.57 7.78 -3.47
CA ARG A 202 20.59 7.72 -2.40
C ARG A 202 21.36 9.02 -2.24
N ALA A 203 21.73 9.66 -3.36
CA ALA A 203 22.46 10.92 -3.34
C ALA A 203 21.68 12.09 -2.72
N THR A 204 20.35 11.96 -2.55
CA THR A 204 19.49 12.97 -1.94
C THR A 204 19.16 12.73 -0.46
N GLN A 205 19.52 11.56 0.09
CA GLN A 205 19.25 11.25 1.50
C GLN A 205 20.19 12.05 2.41
N ALA A 206 19.64 12.66 3.46
CA ALA A 206 20.43 13.22 4.55
C ALA A 206 21.03 12.08 5.39
N GLU A 207 22.24 12.31 5.93
CA GLU A 207 22.90 11.39 6.88
C GLU A 207 22.16 11.25 8.21
#